data_AF-A0A2K8M9H1-F1
#
_entry.id   AF-A0A2K8M9H1-F1
#
_cell.length_a   1.000
_cell.length_b   1.000
_cell.length_c   1.000
_cell.angle_alpha   90.00
_cell.angle_beta   90.00
_cell.angle_gamma   90.00
#
_symmetry.space_group_name_H-M   'P 1'
#
loop_
_entity.id
_entity.type
_entity.pdbx_description
1 polymer ?
#
loop_
_entity_poly.entity_id
_entity_poly.type
_entity_poly.pdbx_seq_one_letter_code
_entity_poly.pdbx_strand_id
1 'polypeptide(L)'
;MTIREQHTHPLLIDLDTGDEYEWITEPAGGGEPGYAHVEDHDWAWPREAIENGYRIAEVDDLAPEQVAALRARYLAGDADEDQERGCR
;
A
#
# COMPACT_ATOMS: atom_id res chain seq x y z
N MET A 1 12.24 -19.85 20.58
CA MET A 1 12.82 -18.51 20.42
C MET A 1 12.55 -18.06 19.00
N THR A 2 11.56 -17.20 18.80
CA THR A 2 11.47 -16.36 17.60
C THR A 2 10.93 -15.03 18.09
N ILE A 3 11.84 -14.07 18.19
CA ILE A 3 11.52 -12.69 18.52
C ILE A 3 10.72 -12.23 17.31
N ARG A 4 9.38 -12.21 17.41
CA ARG A 4 8.59 -11.35 16.54
C ARG A 4 8.96 -9.95 16.99
N GLU A 5 10.00 -9.38 16.40
CA GLU A 5 10.18 -7.93 16.43
C GLU A 5 8.82 -7.37 16.05
N GLN A 6 8.15 -6.79 17.05
CA GLN A 6 6.88 -6.15 16.86
C GLN A 6 7.20 -5.04 15.87
N HIS A 7 6.91 -5.25 14.58
CA HIS A 7 6.65 -4.15 13.69
C HIS A 7 5.51 -3.40 14.37
N THR A 8 5.84 -2.38 15.15
CA THR A 8 4.88 -1.55 15.88
C THR A 8 3.82 -0.97 14.93
N HIS A 9 4.12 -0.99 13.63
CA HIS A 9 3.30 -0.50 12.55
C HIS A 9 3.13 -1.60 11.49
N PRO A 10 1.93 -2.17 11.34
CA PRO A 10 1.62 -3.16 10.30
C PRO A 10 1.63 -2.50 8.91
N LEU A 11 1.88 -3.29 7.86
CA LEU A 11 1.70 -2.86 6.47
C LEU A 11 0.22 -2.65 6.18
N LEU A 12 -0.08 -1.55 5.53
CA LEU A 12 -1.44 -1.15 5.17
C LEU A 12 -1.65 -1.35 3.67
N ILE A 13 -2.87 -1.70 3.28
CA ILE A 13 -3.28 -1.80 1.87
C ILE A 13 -4.63 -1.13 1.67
N ASP A 14 -4.77 -0.37 0.60
CA ASP A 14 -6.06 0.16 0.17
C ASP A 14 -6.89 -0.93 -0.52
N LEU A 15 -8.12 -1.12 -0.06
CA LEU A 15 -9.02 -2.16 -0.57
C LEU A 15 -9.65 -1.81 -1.91
N ASP A 16 -9.59 -0.54 -2.36
CA ASP A 16 -10.21 -0.07 -3.59
C ASP A 16 -9.22 -0.08 -4.78
N THR A 17 -7.97 0.32 -4.55
CA THR A 17 -6.89 0.39 -5.56
C THR A 17 -5.88 -0.75 -5.43
N GLY A 18 -5.61 -1.22 -4.22
CA GLY A 18 -4.51 -2.15 -3.93
C GLY A 18 -3.18 -1.48 -3.62
N ASP A 19 -3.15 -0.15 -3.43
CA ASP A 19 -1.96 0.61 -2.98
C ASP A 19 -1.48 0.11 -1.62
N GLU A 20 -0.18 -0.02 -1.45
CA GLU A 20 0.42 -0.45 -0.19
C GLU A 20 1.15 0.71 0.49
N TYR A 21 0.98 0.80 1.81
CA TYR A 21 1.62 1.83 2.62
C TYR A 21 2.44 1.20 3.74
N GLU A 22 3.70 1.60 3.83
CA GLU A 22 4.62 1.19 4.89
C GLU A 22 4.96 2.36 5.82
N TRP A 23 5.30 2.02 7.07
CA TRP A 23 5.67 3.03 8.05
C TRP A 23 7.13 3.47 7.87
N ILE A 24 7.32 4.75 7.61
CA ILE A 24 8.61 5.40 7.44
C ILE A 24 8.86 6.35 8.62
N THR A 25 9.95 6.12 9.34
CA THR A 25 10.35 6.97 10.49
C THR A 25 10.93 8.31 10.05
N GLU A 26 11.64 8.33 8.91
CA GLU A 26 12.34 9.50 8.37
C GLU A 26 12.06 9.60 6.86
N PRO A 27 10.94 10.22 6.44
CA PRO A 27 10.61 10.36 5.03
C PRO A 27 11.62 11.25 4.29
N ALA A 28 11.86 10.96 3.01
CA ALA A 28 12.91 11.62 2.23
C ALA A 28 12.67 13.13 2.06
N GLY A 29 11.40 13.55 2.02
CA GLY A 29 11.00 14.96 1.94
C GLY A 29 11.14 15.75 3.25
N GLY A 30 11.60 15.13 4.34
CA GLY A 30 11.88 15.83 5.62
C GLY A 30 10.65 16.11 6.48
N GLY A 31 9.68 15.19 6.49
CA GLY A 31 8.43 15.25 7.28
C GLY A 31 8.45 14.47 8.60
N GLU A 32 7.28 14.42 9.24
CA GLU A 32 7.04 13.59 10.44
C GLU A 32 6.94 12.09 10.08
N PRO A 33 7.25 11.19 11.02
CA PRO A 33 7.09 9.75 10.80
C PRO A 33 5.64 9.38 10.51
N GLY A 34 5.43 8.49 9.55
CA GLY A 34 4.10 8.13 9.09
C GLY A 34 4.11 6.99 8.08
N TYR A 35 2.96 6.73 7.49
CA TYR A 35 2.77 5.79 6.40
C TYR A 35 3.00 6.47 5.05
N ALA A 36 3.94 5.97 4.27
CA ALA A 36 4.21 6.39 2.91
C ALA A 36 3.87 5.26 1.94
N HIS A 37 3.65 5.60 0.68
CA HIS A 37 3.40 4.59 -0.35
C HIS A 37 4.68 3.76 -0.58
N VAL A 38 4.60 2.44 -0.70
CA VAL A 38 5.81 1.58 -0.79
C VAL A 38 6.71 1.89 -2.00
N GLU A 39 6.17 2.55 -3.03
CA GLU A 39 6.93 3.00 -4.20
C GLU A 39 7.42 4.45 -4.08
N ASP A 40 6.82 5.24 -3.18
CA ASP A 40 7.13 6.67 -2.98
C ASP A 40 7.22 7.02 -1.49
N HIS A 41 8.45 7.18 -1.01
CA HIS A 41 8.78 7.58 0.36
C HIS A 41 9.09 9.08 0.48
N ASP A 42 8.71 9.88 -0.52
CA ASP A 42 8.94 11.33 -0.50
C ASP A 42 8.11 11.99 0.61
N TRP A 43 6.88 11.50 0.80
CA TRP A 43 5.96 12.00 1.81
C TRP A 43 5.30 10.87 2.61
N ALA A 44 5.20 11.07 3.93
CA ALA A 44 4.52 10.16 4.84
C ALA A 44 3.31 10.84 5.48
N TRP A 45 2.22 10.09 5.65
CA TRP A 45 0.99 10.54 6.28
C TRP A 45 0.73 9.81 7.59
N PRO A 46 0.15 10.47 8.61
CA PRO A 46 -0.32 9.77 9.79
C PRO A 46 -1.43 8.78 9.41
N ARG A 47 -1.52 7.65 10.11
CA ARG A 47 -2.51 6.60 9.86
C ARG A 47 -3.94 7.15 9.74
N GLU A 48 -4.31 8.05 10.65
CA GLU A 48 -5.63 8.70 10.66
C GLU A 48 -5.95 9.44 9.34
N ALA A 49 -4.97 10.12 8.73
CA ALA A 49 -5.21 10.81 7.47
C ALA A 49 -5.51 9.83 6.34
N ILE A 50 -4.83 8.68 6.32
CA ILE A 50 -5.06 7.63 5.32
C ILE A 50 -6.42 6.97 5.57
N GLU A 51 -6.74 6.60 6.82
CA GLU A 51 -8.01 5.97 7.18
C GLU A 51 -9.23 6.87 6.93
N ASN A 52 -9.06 8.20 6.95
CA ASN A 52 -10.13 9.14 6.59
C ASN A 52 -10.31 9.30 5.08
N GLY A 53 -9.26 9.10 4.28
CA GLY A 53 -9.28 9.30 2.83
C GLY A 53 -9.52 8.03 2.02
N TYR A 54 -9.15 6.88 2.57
CA TYR A 54 -9.02 5.61 1.87
C TYR A 54 -9.62 4.45 2.66
N ARG A 55 -9.90 3.34 1.97
CA ARG A 55 -10.46 2.15 2.61
C ARG A 55 -9.34 1.19 2.93
N ILE A 56 -8.65 1.48 4.03
CA ILE A 56 -7.45 0.75 4.41
C ILE A 56 -7.76 -0.50 5.23
N ALA A 57 -6.99 -1.57 4.99
CA ALA A 57 -6.89 -2.73 5.86
C ALA A 57 -5.42 -3.05 6.18
N GLU A 58 -5.21 -3.79 7.27
CA GLU A 58 -3.89 -4.34 7.60
C GLU A 58 -3.65 -5.60 6.78
N VAL A 59 -2.50 -5.70 6.12
CA VAL A 59 -2.19 -6.84 5.25
C VAL A 59 -2.17 -8.17 6.01
N ASP A 60 -1.78 -8.16 7.29
CA ASP A 60 -1.76 -9.34 8.17
C ASP A 60 -3.17 -9.85 8.55
N ASP A 61 -4.20 -8.98 8.48
CA ASP A 61 -5.60 -9.34 8.77
C ASP A 61 -6.30 -9.97 7.55
N LEU A 62 -5.73 -9.80 6.35
CA LEU A 62 -6.28 -10.31 5.11
C LEU A 62 -5.77 -11.71 4.77
N ALA A 63 -6.60 -12.50 4.07
CA ALA A 63 -6.14 -13.76 3.51
C ALA A 63 -5.10 -13.48 2.40
N PRO A 64 -4.05 -14.31 2.25
CA PRO A 64 -3.00 -14.10 1.26
C PRO A 64 -3.53 -14.05 -0.19
N GLU A 65 -4.62 -14.77 -0.47
CA GLU A 65 -5.32 -14.71 -1.77
C GLU A 65 -6.00 -13.36 -2.05
N GLN A 66 -6.51 -12.69 -1.01
CA GLN A 66 -7.11 -11.37 -1.13
C GLN A 66 -6.04 -10.30 -1.38
N VAL A 67 -4.94 -10.36 -0.63
CA VAL A 67 -3.79 -9.46 -0.82
C VAL A 67 -3.23 -9.61 -2.24
N ALA A 68 -3.06 -10.86 -2.71
CA ALA A 68 -2.59 -11.11 -4.08
C ALA A 68 -3.55 -10.54 -5.14
N ALA A 69 -4.87 -10.65 -4.93
CA ALA A 69 -5.86 -10.08 -5.85
C ALA A 69 -5.84 -8.54 -5.86
N LEU A 70 -5.67 -7.90 -4.71
CA LEU A 70 -5.55 -6.44 -4.59
C LEU A 70 -4.28 -5.93 -5.29
N ARG A 71 -3.13 -6.55 -5.03
CA ARG A 71 -1.87 -6.22 -5.72
C ARG A 71 -1.97 -6.43 -7.23
N ALA A 72 -2.63 -7.50 -7.66
CA ALA A 72 -2.87 -7.76 -9.08
C ALA A 72 -3.76 -6.68 -9.71
N ARG A 73 -4.75 -6.15 -8.98
CA ARG A 73 -5.61 -5.05 -9.43
C ARG A 73 -4.82 -3.74 -9.57
N TYR A 74 -3.96 -3.42 -8.60
CA TYR A 74 -3.07 -2.26 -8.66
C TYR A 74 -2.17 -2.33 -9.90
N LEU A 75 -1.48 -3.47 -10.10
CA LEU A 75 -0.65 -3.71 -11.27
C LEU A 75 -1.42 -3.70 -12.60
N ALA A 76 -2.68 -4.15 -12.58
CA ALA A 76 -3.55 -4.12 -13.76
C ALA A 76 -4.09 -2.72 -14.08
N GLY A 77 -4.12 -1.81 -13.11
CA GLY A 77 -4.46 -0.40 -13.31
C GLY A 77 -3.52 0.34 -14.26
N ASP A 78 -2.27 -0.15 -14.38
CA ASP A 78 -1.27 0.32 -15.36
C ASP A 78 -1.30 -0.48 -16.69
N ALA A 79 -2.02 -1.61 -16.73
CA ALA A 79 -2.02 -2.54 -17.86
C ALA A 79 -3.18 -2.34 -18.85
N ASP A 80 -3.96 -1.26 -18.72
CA ASP A 80 -5.12 -0.96 -19.58
C ASP A 80 -4.86 0.12 -20.66
N GLU A 81 -3.61 0.55 -20.89
CA GLU A 81 -3.29 1.44 -22.04
C GLU A 81 -2.74 0.71 -23.29
N ASP A 82 -2.54 -0.62 -23.28
CA ASP A 82 -2.07 -1.36 -24.48
C ASP A 82 -3.03 -2.46 -24.97
N GLN A 83 -4.31 -2.46 -24.56
CA GLN A 83 -5.34 -3.35 -25.13
C GLN A 83 -6.22 -2.66 -26.20
N GLU A 84 -5.78 -1.54 -26.78
CA GLU A 84 -6.41 -0.93 -27.96
C GLU A 84 -5.51 -0.92 -29.19
N ARG A 85 -4.84 -2.05 -29.49
CA ARG A 85 -4.33 -2.31 -30.86
C ARG A 85 -4.77 -3.67 -31.39
N GLY A 86 -6.08 -3.77 -31.58
CA GLY A 86 -6.65 -4.10 -32.88
C GLY A 86 -6.37 -5.51 -33.41
N CYS A 87 -7.35 -6.38 -33.22
CA CYS A 87 -7.68 -7.38 -34.23
C CYS A 87 -7.78 -6.71 -35.62
N ARG A 88 -6.83 -6.99 -36.51
CA ARG A 88 -7.07 -6.99 -37.95
C ARG A 88 -6.14 -7.95 -38.68
#